data_AF-A0A8H9WBJ3-F1
#
_entry.id   AF-A0A8H9WBJ3-F1
#
_cell.length_a   1.000
_cell.length_b   1.000
_cell.length_c   1.000
_cell.angle_alpha   90.00
_cell.angle_beta   90.00
_cell.angle_gamma   90.00
#
_symmetry.space_group_name_H-M   'P 1'
#
loop_
_entity.id
_entity.type
_entity.pdbx_description
1 polymer ?
#
loop_
_entity_poly.entity_id
_entity_poly.type
_entity_poly.pdbx_seq_one_letter_code
_entity_poly.pdbx_strand_id
1 'polypeptide(L)'
;MDWALLIPLSCVGLIAFIVYMVTIEKMRKRELLHKEITHAIEKGIDVPMSAQRHPLDYLRKGIIWGLVGFLIGLAFIIDGDIEAAGVLGSIPFSVGIGYIIYYKLASQQNK
;
A
#
# COMPACT_ATOMS: atom_id res chain seq x y z
N MET A 1 28.96 6.84 -17.59
CA MET A 1 27.87 6.43 -16.67
C MET A 1 26.59 6.62 -17.43
N ASP A 2 26.01 5.53 -17.89
CA ASP A 2 24.99 5.57 -18.92
C ASP A 2 23.67 6.03 -18.30
N TRP A 3 23.17 7.17 -18.77
CA TRP A 3 21.93 7.82 -18.33
C TRP A 3 20.71 6.88 -18.43
N ALA A 4 20.81 5.82 -19.23
CA ALA A 4 19.82 4.76 -19.39
C ALA A 4 19.54 3.97 -18.10
N LEU A 5 20.52 3.79 -17.20
CA LEU A 5 20.32 3.07 -15.93
C LEU A 5 19.70 3.95 -14.84
N LEU A 6 19.84 5.27 -14.96
CA LEU A 6 19.38 6.25 -13.97
C LEU A 6 17.85 6.41 -14.00
N ILE A 7 17.25 6.24 -15.18
CA ILE A 7 15.81 6.36 -15.44
C ILE A 7 15.00 5.23 -14.75
N PRO A 8 15.28 3.93 -14.94
CA PRO A 8 14.55 2.87 -14.27
C PRO A 8 14.79 2.87 -12.76
N LEU A 9 16.01 3.21 -12.32
CA LEU A 9 16.35 3.32 -10.89
C LEU A 9 15.56 4.45 -10.20
N SER A 10 15.39 5.59 -10.87
CA SER A 10 14.57 6.70 -10.40
C SER A 10 13.10 6.31 -10.23
N CYS A 11 12.53 5.58 -11.19
CA CYS A 11 11.14 5.12 -11.14
C CYS A 11 10.88 4.18 -9.96
N VAL A 12 11.75 3.20 -9.73
CA VAL A 12 11.64 2.28 -8.59
C VAL A 12 11.82 3.04 -7.27
N GLY A 13 12.77 3.98 -7.21
CA GLY A 13 12.98 4.85 -6.05
C GLY A 13 11.74 5.69 -5.70
N LEU A 14 11.07 6.26 -6.71
CA LEU A 14 9.84 7.02 -6.53
C LEU A 14 8.69 6.15 -6.00
N ILE A 15 8.55 4.93 -6.51
CA ILE A 15 7.54 3.98 -6.03
C ILE A 15 7.80 3.60 -4.56
N ALA A 16 9.05 3.27 -4.23
CA ALA A 16 9.45 2.96 -2.86
C ALA A 16 9.21 4.16 -1.92
N PHE A 17 9.50 5.37 -2.38
CA PHE A 17 9.28 6.61 -1.64
C PHE A 17 7.79 6.85 -1.36
N ILE A 18 6.91 6.65 -2.34
CA ILE A 18 5.45 6.79 -2.17
C ILE A 18 4.94 5.78 -1.15
N VAL A 19 5.37 4.51 -1.25
CA VAL A 19 4.99 3.46 -0.28
C VAL A 19 5.48 3.80 1.12
N TYR A 20 6.70 4.32 1.25
CA TYR A 20 7.27 4.76 2.52
C TYR A 20 6.46 5.90 3.15
N MET A 21 6.16 6.96 2.38
CA MET A 21 5.32 8.08 2.79
C MET A 21 3.95 7.62 3.31
N VAL A 22 3.26 6.75 2.56
CA VAL A 22 1.95 6.21 2.96
C VAL A 22 2.04 5.37 4.23
N THR A 23 3.15 4.67 4.44
CA THR A 23 3.38 3.84 5.63
C THR A 23 3.61 4.72 6.87
N ILE A 24 4.39 5.80 6.73
CA ILE A 24 4.68 6.73 7.82
C ILE A 24 3.41 7.38 8.37
N GLU A 25 2.47 7.78 7.50
CA GLU A 25 1.21 8.38 7.95
C GLU A 25 0.38 7.39 8.75
N LYS A 26 0.37 6.12 8.35
CA LYS A 26 -0.36 5.07 9.07
C LYS A 26 0.24 4.80 10.44
N MET A 27 1.57 4.83 10.57
CA MET A 27 2.25 4.69 11.85
C MET A 27 1.91 5.86 12.78
N ARG A 28 1.97 7.09 12.27
CA ARG A 28 1.66 8.31 13.04
C ARG A 28 0.22 8.33 13.55
N LYS A 29 -0.75 7.89 12.74
CA LYS A 29 -2.15 7.77 13.17
C LYS A 29 -2.35 6.76 14.30
N ARG A 30 -1.64 5.62 14.27
CA ARG A 30 -1.70 4.62 15.35
C ARG A 30 -1.07 5.12 16.63
N GLU A 31 0.05 5.84 16.52
CA GLU A 31 0.72 6.42 17.68
C GLU A 31 -0.16 7.47 18.38
N LEU A 32 -0.88 8.29 17.59
CA LEU A 32 -1.86 9.24 18.13
C LEU A 32 -3.02 8.53 18.83
N LEU A 33 -3.57 7.47 18.23
CA LEU A 33 -4.61 6.66 18.88
C LEU A 33 -4.13 6.03 20.19
N HIS A 34 -2.90 5.52 20.25
CA HIS A 34 -2.36 4.98 21.50
C HIS A 34 -2.20 6.06 22.57
N LYS A 35 -1.72 7.25 22.19
CA LYS A 35 -1.63 8.41 23.10
C LYS A 35 -3.00 8.85 23.60
N GLU A 36 -4.01 8.84 22.72
CA GLU A 36 -5.39 9.19 23.06
C GLU A 36 -6.00 8.18 24.03
N ILE A 37 -5.77 6.87 23.81
CA ILE A 37 -6.21 5.80 24.72
C ILE A 37 -5.54 5.92 26.09
N THR A 38 -4.22 6.09 26.16
CA THR A 38 -3.53 6.27 27.45
C THR A 38 -4.04 7.50 28.18
N HIS A 39 -4.28 8.59 27.45
CA HIS A 39 -4.79 9.82 28.06
C HIS A 39 -6.24 9.67 28.56
N ALA A 40 -7.09 8.93 27.84
CA ALA A 40 -8.45 8.62 28.27
C ALA A 40 -8.45 7.74 29.54
N ILE A 41 -7.57 6.73 29.60
CA ILE A 41 -7.38 5.87 30.79
C ILE A 41 -6.94 6.70 31.99
N GLU A 42 -5.95 7.59 31.83
CA GLU A 42 -5.46 8.47 32.90
C GLU A 42 -6.55 9.41 33.43
N LYS A 43 -7.46 9.87 32.56
CA LYS A 43 -8.59 10.73 32.93
C LYS A 43 -9.82 9.95 33.41
N GLY A 44 -9.78 8.61 33.40
CA GLY A 44 -10.90 7.75 33.79
C GLY A 44 -12.13 7.86 32.88
N ILE A 45 -11.94 8.28 31.63
CA ILE A 45 -13.02 8.43 30.63
C ILE A 45 -13.06 7.20 29.72
N ASP A 46 -14.21 6.99 29.09
CA ASP A 46 -14.44 5.82 28.23
C ASP A 46 -13.44 5.76 27.06
N VAL A 47 -12.91 4.58 26.79
CA VAL A 47 -11.81 4.38 25.83
C VAL A 47 -12.41 4.23 24.44
N PRO A 48 -12.00 5.03 23.43
CA PRO A 48 -12.48 4.84 22.07
C PRO A 48 -12.03 3.45 21.58
N MET A 49 -12.97 2.51 21.52
CA MET A 49 -12.75 1.17 20.98
C MET A 49 -12.27 1.31 19.54
N SER A 50 -11.19 0.58 19.23
CA SER A 50 -10.40 0.65 18.01
C SER A 50 -11.21 1.07 16.77
N ALA A 51 -10.72 2.11 16.08
CA ALA A 51 -11.27 2.57 14.80
C ALA A 51 -11.65 1.38 13.89
N GLN A 52 -12.96 1.21 13.66
CA GLN A 52 -13.47 0.19 12.75
C GLN A 52 -12.74 0.32 11.42
N ARG A 53 -12.07 -0.75 10.99
CA ARG A 53 -11.35 -0.76 9.71
C ARG A 53 -12.37 -0.53 8.62
N HIS A 54 -12.28 0.61 7.95
CA HIS A 54 -13.21 0.94 6.89
C HIS A 54 -12.90 0.06 5.67
N PRO A 55 -13.89 -0.55 4.99
CA PRO A 55 -13.66 -1.38 3.81
C PRO A 55 -12.76 -0.70 2.76
N LEU A 56 -12.88 0.62 2.61
CA LEU A 56 -12.05 1.48 1.75
C LEU A 56 -10.53 1.33 1.97
N ASP A 57 -10.07 0.91 3.15
CA ASP A 57 -8.64 0.69 3.42
C ASP A 57 -8.07 -0.47 2.57
N TYR A 58 -8.89 -1.50 2.32
CA TYR A 58 -8.51 -2.63 1.47
C TYR A 58 -8.47 -2.22 0.00
N LEU A 59 -9.43 -1.41 -0.45
CA LEU A 59 -9.44 -0.87 -1.81
C LEU A 59 -8.18 -0.03 -2.09
N ARG A 60 -7.86 0.90 -1.17
CA ARG A 60 -6.65 1.73 -1.30
C ARG A 60 -5.39 0.88 -1.37
N LYS A 61 -5.28 -0.13 -0.51
CA LYS A 61 -4.11 -1.03 -0.49
C LYS A 61 -4.00 -1.84 -1.79
N GLY A 62 -5.13 -2.29 -2.33
CA GLY A 62 -5.16 -3.02 -3.60
C GLY A 62 -4.78 -2.17 -4.82
N ILE A 63 -5.27 -0.94 -4.90
CA ILE A 63 -4.88 -0.01 -5.97
C ILE A 63 -3.39 0.31 -5.92
N ILE A 64 -2.84 0.57 -4.72
CA ILE A 64 -1.41 0.86 -4.57
C ILE A 64 -0.57 -0.34 -5.00
N TRP A 65 -0.85 -1.54 -4.48
CA TRP A 65 -0.08 -2.73 -4.83
C TRP A 65 -0.24 -3.14 -6.30
N GLY A 66 -1.44 -2.96 -6.86
CA GLY A 66 -1.71 -3.19 -8.28
C GLY A 66 -0.90 -2.25 -9.17
N LEU A 67 -0.91 -0.95 -8.87
CA LEU A 67 -0.12 0.04 -9.61
C LEU A 67 1.39 -0.21 -9.49
N VAL A 68 1.86 -0.56 -8.29
CA VAL A 68 3.27 -0.92 -8.07
C VAL A 68 3.68 -2.06 -8.99
N GLY A 69 2.93 -3.17 -8.98
CA GLY A 69 3.28 -4.32 -9.82
C GLY A 69 3.15 -4.06 -11.32
N PHE A 70 2.14 -3.27 -11.71
CA PHE A 70 1.96 -2.87 -13.10
C PHE A 70 3.13 -2.01 -13.60
N LEU A 71 3.55 -1.01 -12.82
CA LEU A 71 4.66 -0.12 -13.19
C LEU A 71 6.01 -0.85 -13.20
N ILE A 72 6.24 -1.78 -12.28
CA ILE A 72 7.43 -2.64 -12.28
C ILE A 72 7.45 -3.49 -13.55
N GLY A 73 6.35 -4.19 -13.86
CA GLY A 73 6.27 -4.99 -15.09
C GLY A 73 6.48 -4.15 -16.34
N LEU A 74 5.87 -2.96 -16.41
CA LEU A 74 6.00 -2.06 -17.56
C LEU A 74 7.44 -1.51 -17.71
N ALA A 75 8.13 -1.24 -16.61
CA ALA A 75 9.54 -0.81 -16.64
C ALA A 75 10.46 -1.88 -17.23
N PHE A 76 10.31 -3.15 -16.82
CA PHE A 76 11.11 -4.25 -17.34
C PHE A 76 10.76 -4.62 -18.79
N ILE A 77 9.50 -4.47 -19.20
CA ILE A 77 9.09 -4.63 -20.61
C ILE A 77 9.80 -3.59 -21.50
N ILE A 78 9.91 -2.34 -21.05
CA ILE A 78 10.62 -1.29 -21.79
C ILE A 78 12.12 -1.60 -21.91
N ASP A 79 12.71 -2.24 -20.89
CA ASP A 79 14.10 -2.67 -20.88
C ASP A 79 14.35 -3.93 -21.76
N GLY A 80 13.29 -4.54 -22.28
CA GLY A 80 13.34 -5.74 -23.13
C GLY A 80 13.42 -7.06 -22.35
N ASP A 81 13.42 -7.01 -21.01
CA ASP A 81 13.45 -8.19 -20.14
C ASP A 81 12.03 -8.62 -19.76
N ILE A 82 11.40 -9.39 -20.66
CA ILE A 82 10.04 -9.92 -20.50
C ILE A 82 9.95 -10.93 -19.35
N GLU A 83 11.01 -11.70 -19.10
CA GLU A 83 11.03 -12.70 -18.02
C GLU A 83 11.06 -12.03 -16.66
N ALA A 84 11.94 -11.04 -16.46
CA ALA A 84 11.99 -10.26 -15.22
C ALA A 84 10.70 -9.45 -15.00
N ALA A 85 10.11 -8.90 -16.06
CA ALA A 85 8.82 -8.21 -15.98
C ALA A 85 7.71 -9.12 -15.44
N GLY A 86 7.65 -10.35 -15.97
CA GLY A 86 6.69 -11.36 -15.54
C GLY A 86 6.91 -11.76 -14.08
N VAL A 87 8.14 -12.09 -13.70
CA VAL A 87 8.43 -12.58 -12.33
C VAL A 87 8.26 -11.49 -11.28
N LEU A 88 8.79 -10.29 -11.52
CA LEU A 88 8.83 -9.22 -10.53
C LEU A 88 7.55 -8.38 -10.49
N GLY A 89 6.91 -8.18 -11.64
CA GLY A 89 5.66 -7.40 -11.74
C GLY A 89 4.42 -8.20 -11.31
N SER A 90 4.37 -9.50 -11.62
CA SER A 90 3.16 -10.32 -11.40
C SER A 90 2.80 -10.49 -9.92
N ILE A 91 3.80 -10.63 -9.04
CA ILE A 91 3.58 -10.84 -7.60
C ILE A 91 2.87 -9.64 -6.96
N PRO A 92 3.43 -8.41 -6.96
CA PRO A 92 2.77 -7.24 -6.41
C PRO A 92 1.46 -6.91 -7.13
N PHE A 93 1.38 -7.14 -8.44
CA PHE A 93 0.14 -6.95 -9.20
C PHE A 93 -0.98 -7.88 -8.72
N SER A 94 -0.66 -9.17 -8.52
CA SER A 94 -1.59 -10.18 -8.00
C SER A 94 -2.03 -9.86 -6.58
N VAL A 95 -1.11 -9.39 -5.73
CA VAL A 95 -1.44 -8.89 -4.37
C VAL A 95 -2.42 -7.73 -4.45
N GLY A 96 -2.21 -6.79 -5.37
CA GLY A 96 -3.13 -5.68 -5.63
C GLY A 96 -4.54 -6.14 -5.98
N ILE A 97 -4.64 -7.07 -6.93
CA ILE A 97 -5.92 -7.69 -7.33
C ILE A 97 -6.58 -8.38 -6.13
N GLY A 98 -5.83 -9.15 -5.34
CA GLY A 98 -6.36 -9.84 -4.16
C GLY A 98 -7.02 -8.89 -3.16
N TYR A 99 -6.40 -7.74 -2.89
CA TYR A 99 -6.98 -6.71 -2.02
C TYR A 99 -8.25 -6.06 -2.59
N ILE A 100 -8.32 -5.86 -3.92
CA ILE A 100 -9.53 -5.33 -4.59
C ILE A 100 -10.67 -6.34 -4.52
N ILE A 101 -10.39 -7.63 -4.75
CA ILE A 101 -11.38 -8.70 -4.62
C ILE A 101 -11.89 -8.77 -3.17
N TYR A 102 -10.99 -8.73 -2.20
CA TYR A 102 -11.34 -8.73 -0.79
C TYR A 102 -12.21 -7.52 -0.42
N TYR A 103 -11.92 -6.34 -0.96
CA TYR A 103 -12.77 -5.16 -0.77
C TYR A 103 -14.19 -5.39 -1.30
N LYS A 104 -14.35 -5.95 -2.50
CA LYS A 104 -15.68 -6.25 -3.05
C LYS A 104 -16.46 -7.21 -2.14
N LEU A 105 -15.79 -8.25 -1.63
CA LEU A 105 -16.40 -9.24 -0.76
C LEU A 105 -16.78 -8.63 0.61
N ALA A 106 -15.86 -7.88 1.22
CA ALA A 106 -16.09 -7.20 2.50
C ALA A 106 -17.16 -6.11 2.39
N SER A 107 -17.27 -5.43 1.25
CA SER A 107 -18.30 -4.42 0.99
C SER A 107 -19.70 -5.04 0.83
N GLN A 108 -19.80 -6.31 0.42
CA GLN A 108 -21.09 -7.01 0.31
C GLN A 108 -21.58 -7.56 1.65
N GLN A 109 -20.69 -7.93 2.56
CA GLN A 109 -21.06 -8.39 3.91
C GLN A 109 -21.57 -7.27 4.82
N ASN A 110 -21.29 -6.01 4.48
CA ASN A 110 -21.64 -4.85 5.31
C ASN A 110 -22.91 -4.11 4.80
N LYS A 111 -23.70 -4.77 3.95
CA LYS A 111 -24.94 -4.27 3.36
C LYS A 111 -26.10 -5.17 3.74
#